data_AF-A0A0K2RSE8-F1
#
_entry.id   AF-A0A0K2RSE8-F1
#
_cell.length_a   1.000
_cell.length_b   1.000
_cell.length_c   1.000
_cell.angle_alpha   90.00
_cell.angle_beta   90.00
_cell.angle_gamma   90.00
#
_symmetry.space_group_name_H-M   'P 1'
#
loop_
_entity.id
_entity.type
_entity.pdbx_description
1 polymer ?
#
loop_
_entity_poly.entity_id
_entity_poly.type
_entity_poly.pdbx_seq_one_letter_code
_entity_poly.pdbx_strand_id
1 'polypeptide(L)'
;MMDVSDGLLRDGSRLAEASGVALDLDPIALKALAAPLEAASAPLGRDPMDWILGGGEDHGLLVTFPADVQLPSGFTAIGSIQAVAEGQHSGVRIAGMPADTVGWDHFAD
;
A
#
# COMPACT_ATOMS: atom_id res chain seq x y z
N MET A 1 -3.32 -8.72 -9.13
CA MET A 1 -3.47 -7.33 -9.60
C MET A 1 -4.85 -6.84 -9.21
N MET A 2 -4.95 -5.59 -8.79
CA MET A 2 -6.20 -4.87 -8.57
C MET A 2 -5.97 -3.36 -8.73
N ASP A 3 -7.04 -2.58 -8.85
CA ASP A 3 -7.01 -1.13 -8.70
C ASP A 3 -6.97 -0.72 -7.22
N VAL A 4 -6.47 0.49 -6.95
CA VAL A 4 -6.50 1.13 -5.64
C VAL A 4 -7.65 2.15 -5.65
N SER A 5 -8.74 1.83 -4.94
CA SER A 5 -9.94 2.65 -4.84
C SER A 5 -10.20 3.08 -3.40
N ASP A 6 -10.03 2.18 -2.44
CA ASP A 6 -10.38 2.43 -1.04
C ASP A 6 -9.14 2.78 -0.20
N GLY A 7 -7.96 2.67 -0.80
CA GLY A 7 -6.67 3.05 -0.23
C GLY A 7 -5.68 1.90 -0.15
N LEU A 8 -4.39 2.25 -0.22
CA LEU A 8 -3.32 1.27 -0.41
C LEU A 8 -3.30 0.17 0.66
N LEU A 9 -3.50 0.51 1.93
CA LEU A 9 -3.52 -0.49 3.00
C LEU A 9 -4.78 -1.37 2.95
N ARG A 10 -5.94 -0.81 2.64
CA ARG A 10 -7.20 -1.57 2.53
C ARG A 10 -7.21 -2.53 1.35
N ASP A 11 -6.87 -2.03 0.18
CA ASP A 11 -6.80 -2.84 -1.03
C ASP A 11 -5.61 -3.81 -0.99
N GLY A 12 -4.47 -3.37 -0.46
CA GLY A 12 -3.34 -4.24 -0.17
C GLY A 12 -3.68 -5.41 0.75
N SER A 13 -4.44 -5.18 1.82
CA SER A 13 -4.90 -6.24 2.73
C SER A 13 -5.82 -7.23 2.02
N ARG A 14 -6.76 -6.76 1.19
CA ARG A 14 -7.63 -7.63 0.38
C ARG A 14 -6.82 -8.50 -0.59
N LEU A 15 -5.82 -7.92 -1.26
CA LEU A 15 -4.92 -8.66 -2.13
C LEU A 15 -4.11 -9.72 -1.38
N ALA A 16 -3.59 -9.36 -0.19
CA ALA A 16 -2.83 -10.24 0.69
C ALA A 16 -3.66 -11.45 1.13
N GLU A 17 -4.87 -11.20 1.63
CA GLU A 17 -5.82 -12.20 2.10
C GLU A 17 -6.23 -13.16 0.98
N ALA A 18 -6.67 -12.63 -0.17
CA ALA A 18 -7.08 -13.44 -1.32
C ALA A 18 -5.94 -14.31 -1.87
N SER A 19 -4.68 -13.89 -1.66
CA SER A 19 -3.50 -14.60 -2.15
C SER A 19 -2.81 -15.48 -1.09
N GLY A 20 -3.21 -15.40 0.18
CA GLY A 20 -2.54 -16.11 1.28
C GLY A 20 -1.10 -15.66 1.53
N VAL A 21 -0.79 -14.37 1.30
CA VAL A 21 0.56 -13.80 1.43
C VAL A 21 0.58 -12.60 2.38
N ALA A 22 1.78 -12.12 2.73
CA ALA A 22 1.96 -10.81 3.35
C ALA A 22 2.59 -9.83 2.35
N LEU A 23 2.08 -8.60 2.31
CA LEU A 23 2.71 -7.49 1.59
C LEU A 23 3.60 -6.74 2.58
N ASP A 24 4.89 -6.60 2.28
CA ASP A 24 5.81 -5.79 3.09
C ASP A 24 6.27 -4.57 2.30
N LEU A 25 5.75 -3.41 2.69
CA LEU A 25 5.97 -2.13 2.02
C LEU A 25 7.28 -1.49 2.47
N ASP A 26 8.00 -0.91 1.51
CA ASP A 26 9.25 -0.20 1.75
C ASP A 26 8.96 1.25 2.18
N PRO A 27 9.30 1.65 3.42
CA PRO A 27 9.06 3.01 3.90
C PRO A 27 9.81 4.09 3.09
N ILE A 28 10.92 3.76 2.43
CA ILE A 28 11.65 4.70 1.57
C ILE A 28 10.85 4.95 0.29
N ALA A 29 10.35 3.90 -0.34
CA ALA A 29 9.49 4.02 -1.53
C ALA A 29 8.20 4.79 -1.22
N LEU A 30 7.56 4.51 -0.09
CA LEU A 30 6.35 5.23 0.35
C LEU A 30 6.65 6.73 0.58
N LYS A 31 7.77 7.08 1.21
CA LYS A 31 8.19 8.48 1.36
C LYS A 31 8.43 9.17 0.02
N ALA A 32 9.00 8.47 -0.95
CA ALA A 32 9.19 9.01 -2.29
C ALA A 32 7.86 9.29 -2.99
N LEU A 33 6.82 8.46 -2.77
CA LEU A 33 5.46 8.73 -3.24
C LEU A 33 4.79 9.91 -2.53
N ALA A 34 5.08 10.10 -1.24
CA ALA A 34 4.52 11.20 -0.45
C ALA A 34 5.16 12.57 -0.78
N ALA A 35 6.43 12.60 -1.17
CA ALA A 35 7.18 13.84 -1.37
C ALA A 35 6.52 14.86 -2.34
N PRO A 36 5.96 14.46 -3.50
CA PRO A 36 5.24 15.38 -4.39
C PRO A 36 3.98 15.99 -3.77
N LEU A 37 3.41 15.37 -2.74
CA LEU A 37 2.18 15.80 -2.08
C LEU A 37 2.42 16.82 -0.96
N GLU A 38 3.68 17.00 -0.51
CA GLU A 38 4.04 17.89 0.59
C GLU A 38 3.56 19.33 0.39
N ALA A 39 3.68 19.86 -0.82
CA ALA A 39 3.25 21.22 -1.14
C ALA A 39 1.72 21.40 -0.98
N ALA A 40 0.94 20.34 -1.23
CA ALA A 40 -0.50 20.34 -1.08
C ALA A 40 -0.94 20.04 0.36
N SER A 41 -0.21 19.19 1.08
CA SER A 41 -0.56 18.79 2.45
C SER A 41 -0.22 19.88 3.49
N ALA A 42 0.85 20.65 3.26
CA ALA A 42 1.33 21.69 4.16
C ALA A 42 0.26 22.75 4.55
N PRO A 43 -0.47 23.40 3.62
CA PRO A 43 -1.50 24.38 3.98
C PRO A 43 -2.70 23.75 4.71
N LEU A 44 -2.89 22.43 4.60
CA LEU A 44 -3.96 21.69 5.27
C LEU A 44 -3.55 21.17 6.65
N GLY A 45 -2.27 21.29 7.03
CA GLY A 45 -1.73 20.73 8.27
C GLY A 45 -1.86 19.21 8.33
N ARG A 46 -1.80 18.54 7.17
CA ARG A 46 -1.93 17.07 7.05
C ARG A 46 -0.59 16.42 6.73
N ASP A 47 -0.42 15.19 7.20
CA ASP A 47 0.69 14.34 6.77
C ASP A 47 0.35 13.75 5.38
N PRO A 48 1.18 13.94 4.33
CA PRO A 48 0.92 13.34 3.02
C PRO A 48 0.96 11.80 3.05
N MET A 49 1.59 11.19 4.06
CA MET A 49 1.60 9.74 4.21
C MET A 49 0.20 9.18 4.49
N ASP A 50 -0.67 9.95 5.16
CA ASP A 50 -2.06 9.55 5.38
C ASP A 50 -2.79 9.35 4.04
N TRP A 51 -2.48 10.17 3.03
CA TRP A 51 -3.04 10.06 1.69
C TRP A 51 -2.45 8.88 0.93
N ILE A 52 -1.14 8.62 1.05
CA ILE A 52 -0.52 7.45 0.40
C ILE A 52 -1.05 6.13 0.97
N LEU A 53 -1.27 6.04 2.28
CA LEU A 53 -1.64 4.80 2.95
C LEU A 53 -3.15 4.52 2.92
N GLY A 54 -3.96 5.56 3.12
CA GLY A 54 -5.42 5.43 3.26
C GLY A 54 -6.25 6.36 2.36
N GLY A 55 -5.61 7.18 1.52
CA GLY A 55 -6.30 7.94 0.49
C GLY A 55 -6.86 7.00 -0.58
N GLY A 56 -8.11 7.21 -0.97
CA GLY A 56 -8.79 6.46 -2.03
C GLY A 56 -8.91 7.25 -3.32
N GLU A 57 -9.57 6.65 -4.32
CA GLU A 57 -9.87 7.25 -5.63
C GLU A 57 -8.65 7.66 -6.46
N ASP A 58 -7.46 7.14 -6.13
CA ASP A 58 -6.24 7.36 -6.92
C ASP A 58 -6.30 6.65 -8.28
N HIS A 59 -7.12 5.60 -8.40
CA HIS A 59 -7.27 4.74 -9.58
C HIS A 59 -5.93 4.19 -10.13
N GLY A 60 -4.92 4.09 -9.27
CA GLY A 60 -3.65 3.42 -9.57
C GLY A 60 -3.82 1.90 -9.60
N LEU A 61 -2.86 1.19 -10.18
CA LEU A 61 -2.85 -0.28 -10.19
C LEU A 61 -1.88 -0.82 -9.13
N LEU A 62 -2.37 -1.74 -8.29
CA LEU A 62 -1.56 -2.56 -7.39
C LEU A 62 -1.28 -3.92 -8.05
N VAL A 63 -0.02 -4.16 -8.38
CA VAL A 63 0.43 -5.33 -9.16
C VAL A 63 1.62 -5.99 -8.48
N THR A 64 1.69 -7.32 -8.55
CA THR A 64 2.83 -8.11 -8.08
C THR A 64 3.58 -8.68 -9.29
N PHE A 65 4.90 -8.67 -9.20
CA PHE A 65 5.80 -9.21 -10.23
C PHE A 65 6.82 -10.15 -9.56
N PRO A 66 7.36 -11.15 -10.29
CA PRO A 66 8.54 -11.87 -9.83
C PRO A 66 9.71 -10.92 -9.56
N ALA A 67 10.51 -11.21 -8.53
CA ALA A 67 11.57 -10.31 -8.05
C ALA A 67 12.71 -10.09 -9.06
N ASP A 68 12.85 -10.99 -10.03
CA ASP A 68 13.87 -10.98 -11.08
C ASP A 68 13.40 -10.33 -12.39
N VAL A 69 12.17 -9.81 -12.43
CA VAL A 69 11.60 -9.17 -13.62
C VAL A 69 11.83 -7.66 -13.58
N GLN A 70 12.32 -7.10 -14.69
CA GLN A 70 12.34 -5.66 -14.88
C GLN A 70 10.90 -5.14 -14.98
N LEU A 71 10.54 -4.19 -14.11
CA LEU A 71 9.20 -3.63 -14.10
C LEU A 71 8.88 -2.91 -15.42
N PRO A 72 7.64 -3.06 -15.95
CA PRO A 72 7.19 -2.26 -17.07
C PRO A 72 7.21 -0.77 -16.74
N SER A 73 7.35 0.07 -17.77
CA SER A 73 7.30 1.53 -17.60
C SER A 73 5.97 1.95 -16.94
N GLY A 74 6.05 2.89 -16.00
CA GLY A 74 4.90 3.39 -15.24
C GLY A 74 4.67 2.68 -13.90
N PHE A 75 5.37 1.58 -13.61
CA PHE A 75 5.32 0.93 -12.29
C PHE A 75 6.49 1.36 -11.41
N THR A 76 6.19 1.57 -10.14
CA THR A 76 7.16 1.81 -9.08
C THR A 76 7.11 0.65 -8.10
N ALA A 77 8.26 0.06 -7.78
CA ALA A 77 8.34 -0.92 -6.70
C ALA A 77 8.11 -0.22 -5.36
N ILE A 78 7.10 -0.66 -4.60
CA ILE A 78 6.75 -0.09 -3.29
C ILE A 78 6.94 -1.06 -2.13
N GLY A 79 7.41 -2.28 -2.42
CA GLY A 79 7.50 -3.34 -1.43
C GLY A 79 7.71 -4.71 -2.07
N SER A 80 7.47 -5.75 -1.27
CA SER A 80 7.68 -7.15 -1.67
C SER A 80 6.57 -8.05 -1.13
N ILE A 81 6.43 -9.21 -1.74
CA ILE A 81 5.54 -10.28 -1.26
C ILE A 81 6.35 -11.24 -0.40
N GLN A 82 5.82 -11.54 0.78
CA GLN A 82 6.41 -12.44 1.77
C GLN A 82 5.49 -13.63 2.01
N ALA A 83 6.09 -14.80 2.23
CA ALA A 83 5.35 -15.97 2.69
C ALA A 83 4.80 -15.72 4.10
N VAL A 84 3.58 -16.20 4.36
CA VAL A 84 3.00 -16.17 5.71
C VAL A 84 3.52 -17.38 6.47
N ALA A 85 4.23 -17.15 7.58
CA ALA A 85 4.70 -18.21 8.44
C ALA A 85 3.53 -18.87 9.20
N GLU A 86 3.72 -20.11 9.66
CA GLU A 86 2.71 -20.84 10.42
C GLU A 86 2.28 -20.04 11.68
N GLY A 87 0.96 -19.85 11.83
CA GLY A 87 0.38 -19.07 12.92
C GLY A 87 0.37 -17.54 12.72
N GLN A 88 0.86 -17.03 11.58
CA GLN A 88 0.69 -15.63 11.19
C GLN A 88 -0.49 -15.46 10.22
N HIS A 89 -1.00 -14.24 10.13
CA HIS A 89 -2.06 -13.87 9.18
C HIS A 89 -1.48 -13.16 7.96
N SER A 90 -2.17 -13.32 6.83
CA SER A 90 -2.02 -12.43 5.67
C SER A 90 -2.31 -10.98 6.06
N GLY A 91 -1.78 -10.04 5.29
CA GLY A 91 -2.04 -8.62 5.49
C GLY A 91 -0.89 -7.75 4.98
N VAL A 92 -0.95 -6.47 5.34
CA VAL A 92 0.08 -5.48 4.98
C VAL A 92 0.99 -5.21 6.17
N ARG A 93 2.27 -5.04 5.87
CA ARG A 93 3.34 -4.65 6.78
C ARG A 93 4.08 -3.46 6.19
N ILE A 94 4.71 -2.68 7.05
CA ILE A 94 5.67 -1.63 6.66
C ILE A 94 6.97 -1.93 7.40
N ALA A 95 8.03 -2.22 6.65
CA ALA A 95 9.31 -2.66 7.19
C ALA A 95 9.19 -3.81 8.21
N GLY A 96 8.38 -4.82 7.88
CA GLY A 96 8.14 -6.01 8.69
C GLY A 96 7.15 -5.84 9.84
N MET A 97 6.70 -4.61 10.13
CA MET A 97 5.73 -4.32 11.19
C MET A 97 4.30 -4.34 10.64
N PRO A 98 3.34 -5.01 11.30
CA PRO A 98 1.93 -4.97 10.89
C PRO A 98 1.42 -3.52 10.74
N ALA A 99 0.68 -3.26 9.67
CA ALA A 99 0.01 -1.99 9.45
C ALA A 99 -1.50 -2.16 9.65
N ASP A 100 -2.12 -1.22 10.37
CA ASP A 100 -3.57 -1.21 10.53
C ASP A 100 -4.24 -0.92 9.18
N THR A 101 -5.33 -1.63 8.90
CA THR A 101 -6.11 -1.39 7.69
C THR A 101 -6.79 -0.03 7.80
N VAL A 102 -6.28 0.95 7.05
CA VAL A 102 -6.89 2.27 6.87
C VAL A 102 -7.34 2.46 5.42
N GLY A 103 -8.36 3.29 5.22
CA GLY A 103 -8.98 3.48 3.90
C GLY A 103 -10.47 3.77 4.01
N TRP A 104 -11.11 4.04 2.88
CA TRP A 104 -12.54 4.34 2.79
C TRP A 104 -13.39 3.12 3.19
N ASP A 105 -14.40 3.34 4.02
CA ASP A 105 -15.48 2.40 4.33
C ASP A 105 -16.82 3.13 4.23
N HIS A 106 -17.78 2.58 3.50
CA HIS A 106 -19.10 3.19 3.38
C HIS A 106 -19.89 3.20 4.70
N PHE A 107 -19.54 2.34 5.65
CA PHE A 107 -20.28 2.14 6.88
C PHE A 107 -19.45 2.38 8.15
N ALA A 108 -18.18 2.80 8.02
CA ALA A 108 -17.43 3.26 9.19
C ALA A 108 -17.90 4.66 9.59
N ASP A 109 -18.10 4.87 10.89
CA ASP A 109 -18.43 6.16 11.49
C ASP A 109 -17.26 7.16 11.40
#